data_AF-A0A8K0NLU3-F1
#
_entry.id   AF-A0A8K0NLU3-F1
#
_cell.length_a   1.000
_cell.length_b   1.000
_cell.length_c   1.000
_cell.angle_alpha   90.00
_cell.angle_beta   90.00
_cell.angle_gamma   90.00
#
_symmetry.space_group_name_H-M   'P 1'
#
loop_
_entity.id
_entity.type
_entity.pdbx_description
1 polymer ?
#
loop_
_entity_poly.entity_id
_entity_poly.type
_entity_poly.pdbx_seq_one_letter_code
_entity_poly.pdbx_strand_id
1 'polypeptide(L)'
;MRALLAVALGLAAGGVASKERHHLDGLPAYHYNAPIKVECMNRSSETGEHVELSNHDIEWVPFPICNETGKPLEFHYGYETELNCTLDFISDPFFHVLEFYVHSDAPMSCRLPARPPAQVEIVGEKPPAQEYIPLVFALAGTLQMSHMHISTHMNVLLHSMPKHHLRPHDSGVLDSAIAYSTSPLSHMDGTHTARIIPGEPLPLSFSDMGGVHNPQPVMPWAL
;
A
#
# COMPACT_ATOMS: atom_id res chain seq x y z
N MET A 1 -16.58 10.32 -74.12
CA MET A 1 -15.42 9.63 -73.51
C MET A 1 -15.80 9.21 -72.10
N ARG A 2 -15.61 7.94 -71.77
CA ARG A 2 -16.00 7.24 -70.53
C ARG A 2 -14.87 7.28 -69.48
N ALA A 3 -15.24 6.95 -68.24
CA ALA A 3 -14.47 6.43 -67.10
C ALA A 3 -13.78 7.49 -66.19
N LEU A 4 -14.18 7.67 -64.91
CA LEU A 4 -14.04 6.84 -63.68
C LEU A 4 -12.63 6.86 -63.07
N LEU A 5 -12.52 7.32 -61.81
CA LEU A 5 -11.62 6.88 -60.71
C LEU A 5 -11.75 7.91 -59.56
N ALA A 6 -12.52 7.72 -58.48
CA ALA A 6 -12.52 6.70 -57.41
C ALA A 6 -11.32 6.78 -56.44
N VAL A 7 -11.61 7.38 -55.27
CA VAL A 7 -11.16 7.14 -53.87
C VAL A 7 -10.00 6.16 -53.61
N ALA A 8 -9.05 6.57 -52.77
CA ALA A 8 -8.43 5.86 -51.61
C ALA A 8 -7.04 6.52 -51.31
N LEU A 9 -6.45 6.59 -50.11
CA LEU A 9 -6.60 5.88 -48.84
C LEU A 9 -6.32 6.86 -47.69
N GLY A 10 -7.17 6.84 -46.66
CA GLY A 10 -6.75 7.07 -45.28
C GLY A 10 -6.38 5.73 -44.62
N LEU A 11 -5.81 5.83 -43.41
CA LEU A 11 -5.50 4.77 -42.43
C LEU A 11 -4.12 4.10 -42.54
N ALA A 12 -3.17 4.62 -41.77
CA ALA A 12 -2.06 3.84 -41.21
C ALA A 12 -1.74 4.36 -39.79
N ALA A 13 -2.61 4.07 -38.83
CA ALA A 13 -2.31 4.24 -37.40
C ALA A 13 -3.11 3.21 -36.60
N GLY A 14 -2.62 1.97 -36.58
CA GLY A 14 -3.25 0.89 -35.83
C GLY A 14 -2.36 -0.35 -35.86
N GLY A 15 -1.35 -0.41 -34.99
CA GLY A 15 -0.44 -1.56 -34.96
C GLY A 15 0.41 -1.74 -33.71
N VAL A 16 0.42 -0.80 -32.75
CA VAL A 16 1.37 -0.87 -31.61
C VAL A 16 0.73 -1.46 -30.33
N ALA A 17 -0.59 -1.54 -30.22
CA ALA A 17 -1.27 -1.88 -28.96
C ALA A 17 -1.37 -3.40 -28.63
N SER A 18 -0.98 -4.31 -29.53
CA SER A 18 -1.24 -5.75 -29.34
C SER A 18 -0.13 -6.50 -28.60
N LYS A 19 1.09 -5.95 -28.51
CA LYS A 19 2.25 -6.69 -27.96
C LYS A 19 2.38 -6.57 -26.43
N GLU A 20 1.96 -5.44 -25.85
CA GLU A 20 1.97 -5.24 -24.39
C GLU A 20 0.93 -6.10 -23.67
N ARG A 21 -0.27 -6.28 -24.24
CA ARG A 21 -1.36 -7.03 -23.59
C ARG A 21 -1.00 -8.50 -23.33
N HIS A 22 -0.32 -9.14 -24.28
CA HIS A 22 0.08 -10.55 -24.13
C HIS A 22 1.14 -10.78 -23.04
N HIS A 23 1.97 -9.79 -22.72
CA HIS A 23 2.98 -9.92 -21.68
C HIS A 23 2.37 -9.81 -20.27
N LEU A 24 1.32 -9.00 -20.10
CA LEU A 24 0.62 -8.81 -18.83
C LEU A 24 -0.22 -10.03 -18.42
N ASP A 25 -0.73 -10.81 -19.38
CA ASP A 25 -1.54 -12.00 -19.12
C ASP A 25 -0.75 -13.14 -18.45
N GLY A 26 0.58 -13.19 -18.65
CA GLY A 26 1.48 -14.17 -18.04
C GLY A 26 1.98 -13.81 -16.65
N LEU A 27 1.74 -12.57 -16.18
CA LEU A 27 2.23 -12.13 -14.88
C LEU A 27 1.39 -12.71 -13.73
N PRO A 28 2.03 -12.97 -12.57
CA PRO A 28 1.34 -13.45 -11.39
C PRO A 28 0.29 -12.44 -10.93
N ALA A 29 -0.80 -12.96 -10.38
CA ALA A 29 -1.89 -12.19 -9.80
C ALA A 29 -2.19 -12.77 -8.41
N TYR A 30 -2.65 -11.93 -7.50
CA TYR A 30 -3.07 -12.39 -6.19
C TYR A 30 -4.27 -13.30 -6.32
N HIS A 31 -4.25 -14.39 -5.56
CA HIS A 31 -5.44 -15.20 -5.31
C HIS A 31 -6.09 -14.73 -4.01
N TYR A 32 -7.37 -15.06 -3.82
CA TYR A 32 -8.06 -14.78 -2.58
C TYR A 32 -7.28 -15.29 -1.37
N ASN A 33 -7.21 -14.47 -0.32
CA ASN A 33 -6.49 -14.73 0.92
C ASN A 33 -4.97 -14.92 0.74
N ALA A 34 -4.39 -14.46 -0.37
CA ALA A 34 -2.95 -14.45 -0.53
C ALA A 34 -2.32 -13.36 0.37
N PRO A 35 -1.19 -13.67 1.02
CA PRO A 35 -0.52 -12.73 1.93
C PRO A 35 0.13 -11.57 1.17
N ILE A 36 -0.01 -10.36 1.71
CA ILE A 36 0.56 -9.12 1.19
C ILE A 36 1.40 -8.48 2.30
N LYS A 37 2.72 -8.54 2.14
CA LYS A 37 3.67 -8.02 3.13
C LYS A 37 3.83 -6.51 3.00
N VAL A 38 3.93 -5.83 4.14
CA VAL A 38 4.16 -4.39 4.21
C VAL A 38 5.65 -4.11 4.39
N GLU A 39 6.21 -3.29 3.49
CA GLU A 39 7.56 -2.74 3.62
C GLU A 39 7.50 -1.23 3.80
N CYS A 40 8.22 -0.68 4.76
CA CYS A 40 8.24 0.73 5.07
C CYS A 40 9.60 1.35 4.79
N MET A 41 9.59 2.62 4.42
CA MET A 41 10.80 3.38 4.17
C MET A 41 11.55 3.56 5.49
N ASN A 42 12.83 3.18 5.52
CA ASN A 42 13.67 3.41 6.67
C ASN A 42 14.02 4.90 6.77
N ARG A 43 13.93 5.46 7.98
CA ARG A 43 14.16 6.89 8.22
C ARG A 43 15.11 7.12 9.38
N SER A 44 15.87 8.20 9.26
CA SER A 44 16.71 8.70 10.35
C SER A 44 15.83 9.24 11.49
N SER A 45 16.07 8.78 12.71
CA SER A 45 15.41 9.30 13.91
C SER A 45 15.82 10.72 14.27
N GLU A 46 16.98 11.19 13.78
CA GLU A 46 17.49 12.53 14.10
C GLU A 46 16.91 13.60 13.18
N THR A 47 16.66 13.26 11.91
CA THR A 47 16.28 14.25 10.88
C THR A 47 14.94 13.97 10.21
N GLY A 48 14.39 12.76 10.32
CA GLY A 48 13.20 12.33 9.59
C GLY A 48 13.44 12.01 8.10
N GLU A 49 14.66 12.22 7.60
CA GLU A 49 15.04 11.94 6.20
C GLU A 49 15.07 10.43 5.91
N HIS A 50 14.85 10.04 4.65
CA HIS A 50 14.98 8.65 4.23
C HIS A 50 16.44 8.18 4.28
N VAL A 51 16.64 6.92 4.66
CA VAL A 51 17.97 6.29 4.59
C VAL A 51 18.19 5.78 3.16
N GLU A 52 19.37 6.04 2.62
CA GLU A 52 19.78 5.57 1.30
C GLU A 52 20.78 4.42 1.42
N LEU A 53 20.64 3.45 0.52
CA LEU A 53 21.61 2.39 0.29
C LEU A 53 22.85 2.93 -0.45
N SER A 54 23.91 2.13 -0.54
CA SER A 54 25.16 2.52 -1.20
C SER A 54 25.02 2.88 -2.70
N ASN A 55 23.91 2.47 -3.33
CA ASN A 55 23.58 2.77 -4.71
C ASN A 55 22.64 3.98 -4.87
N HIS A 56 22.39 4.74 -3.80
CA HIS A 56 21.47 5.89 -3.74
C HIS A 56 19.99 5.54 -3.90
N ASP A 57 19.63 4.27 -3.72
CA ASP A 57 18.22 3.87 -3.61
C ASP A 57 17.74 4.02 -2.17
N ILE A 58 16.45 4.33 -2.01
CA ILE A 58 15.79 4.37 -0.71
C ILE A 58 15.83 2.97 -0.07
N GLU A 59 16.20 2.91 1.20
CA GLU A 59 16.15 1.68 1.99
C GLU A 59 14.70 1.38 2.44
N TRP A 60 14.23 0.17 2.14
CA TRP A 60 12.93 -0.33 2.55
C TRP A 60 13.12 -1.51 3.50
N VAL A 61 12.47 -1.44 4.65
CA VAL A 61 12.53 -2.45 5.70
C VAL A 61 11.15 -3.03 5.95
N PRO A 62 11.02 -4.30 6.38
CA PRO A 62 9.71 -4.84 6.78
C PRO A 62 9.08 -4.00 7.89
N PHE A 63 7.74 -3.93 7.91
CA PHE A 63 7.02 -3.34 9.03
C PHE A 63 7.46 -3.97 10.37
N PRO A 64 7.49 -3.21 11.48
CA PRO A 64 7.83 -3.76 12.79
C PRO A 64 7.02 -5.01 13.16
N ILE A 65 7.62 -5.89 13.95
CA ILE A 65 7.00 -7.17 14.29
C ILE A 65 5.78 -6.94 15.18
N CYS A 66 4.63 -7.47 14.79
CA CYS A 66 3.43 -7.51 15.61
C CYS A 66 3.54 -8.62 16.64
N ASN A 67 3.26 -8.34 17.91
CA ASN A 67 3.34 -9.33 18.99
C ASN A 67 2.34 -10.49 18.81
N GLU A 68 1.15 -10.19 18.29
CA GLU A 68 0.08 -11.16 18.09
C GLU A 68 0.46 -12.28 17.10
N THR A 69 1.22 -11.93 16.05
CA THR A 69 1.58 -12.85 14.96
C THR A 69 3.04 -13.29 15.01
N GLY A 70 3.89 -12.57 15.73
CA GLY A 70 5.35 -12.74 15.68
C GLY A 70 5.95 -12.44 14.32
N LYS A 71 5.24 -11.69 13.45
CA LYS A 71 5.67 -11.35 12.09
C LYS A 71 5.40 -9.86 11.80
N PRO A 72 6.11 -9.28 10.81
CA PRO A 72 5.71 -8.00 10.22
C PRO A 72 4.23 -7.97 9.82
N LEU A 73 3.65 -6.77 9.80
CA LEU A 73 2.28 -6.54 9.33
C LEU A 73 2.06 -7.14 7.93
N GLU A 74 0.99 -7.91 7.79
CA GLU A 74 0.62 -8.60 6.56
C GLU A 74 -0.89 -8.53 6.36
N PHE A 75 -1.31 -8.03 5.21
CA PHE A 75 -2.71 -8.01 4.79
C PHE A 75 -3.02 -9.25 3.93
N HIS A 76 -4.30 -9.54 3.73
CA HIS A 76 -4.73 -10.69 2.94
C HIS A 76 -5.60 -10.23 1.76
N TYR A 77 -5.22 -10.63 0.55
CA TYR A 77 -5.89 -10.16 -0.65
C TYR A 77 -7.36 -10.55 -0.69
N GLY A 78 -8.24 -9.54 -0.78
CA GLY A 78 -9.69 -9.71 -0.85
C GLY A 78 -10.35 -10.21 0.43
N TYR A 79 -9.63 -10.20 1.56
CA TYR A 79 -10.13 -10.66 2.86
C TYR A 79 -10.26 -9.49 3.82
N GLU A 80 -11.49 -9.04 4.06
CA GLU A 80 -11.79 -7.92 4.96
C GLU A 80 -11.82 -8.41 6.41
N THR A 81 -10.95 -7.86 7.27
CA THR A 81 -10.87 -8.22 8.68
C THR A 81 -10.33 -7.05 9.52
N GLU A 82 -10.60 -7.11 10.82
CA GLU A 82 -9.84 -6.33 11.80
C GLU A 82 -8.56 -7.08 12.16
N LEU A 83 -7.44 -6.38 12.15
CA LEU A 83 -6.11 -6.92 12.45
C LEU A 83 -5.48 -6.10 13.59
N ASN A 84 -5.17 -6.77 14.69
CA ASN A 84 -4.45 -6.16 15.80
C ASN A 84 -2.94 -6.42 15.65
N CYS A 85 -2.15 -5.37 15.80
CA CYS A 85 -0.70 -5.40 15.75
C CYS A 85 -0.14 -4.51 16.85
N THR A 86 0.27 -5.12 17.94
CA THR A 86 0.93 -4.44 19.04
C THR A 86 2.44 -4.44 18.82
N LEU A 87 3.02 -3.25 18.86
CA LEU A 87 4.47 -3.07 18.89
C LEU A 87 4.90 -3.09 20.36
N ASP A 88 5.58 -4.15 20.80
CA ASP A 88 5.85 -4.38 22.22
C ASP A 88 6.75 -3.35 22.89
N PHE A 89 7.66 -2.77 22.12
CA PHE A 89 8.67 -1.88 22.64
C PHE A 89 8.95 -0.76 21.64
N ILE A 90 8.53 0.45 22.00
CA ILE A 90 8.89 1.66 21.26
C ILE A 90 10.25 2.15 21.75
N SER A 91 11.28 1.96 20.94
CA SER A 91 12.61 2.49 21.25
C SER A 91 12.63 4.02 21.17
N ASP A 92 13.58 4.64 21.86
CA ASP A 92 13.78 6.10 21.82
C ASP A 92 14.00 6.65 20.38
N PRO A 93 14.82 6.02 19.52
CA PRO A 93 14.90 6.41 18.11
C PRO A 93 13.57 6.29 17.36
N PHE A 94 12.79 5.23 17.61
CA PHE A 94 11.51 5.05 16.94
C PHE A 94 10.45 6.03 17.44
N PHE A 95 10.49 6.39 18.72
CA PHE A 95 9.67 7.45 19.30
C PHE A 95 9.88 8.78 18.56
N HIS A 96 11.13 9.18 18.32
CA HIS A 96 11.44 10.38 17.55
C HIS A 96 10.97 10.29 16.08
N VAL A 97 11.03 9.12 15.46
CA VAL A 97 10.45 8.92 14.11
C VAL A 97 8.93 9.12 14.13
N LEU A 98 8.24 8.63 15.17
CA LEU A 98 6.79 8.82 15.33
C LEU A 98 6.40 10.30 15.49
N GLU A 99 7.26 11.14 16.07
CA GLU A 99 7.04 12.58 16.17
C GLU A 99 6.89 13.21 14.77
N PHE A 100 7.80 12.89 13.85
CA PHE A 100 7.71 13.35 12.46
C PHE A 100 6.46 12.83 11.75
N TYR A 101 6.04 11.61 12.04
CA TYR A 101 4.85 11.00 11.43
C TYR A 101 3.57 11.69 11.89
N VAL A 102 3.42 11.92 13.19
CA VAL A 102 2.25 12.57 13.77
C VAL A 102 2.16 14.04 13.34
N HIS A 103 3.28 14.75 13.25
CA HIS A 103 3.31 16.11 12.72
C HIS A 103 3.12 16.21 11.21
N SER A 104 3.17 15.07 10.49
CA SER A 104 3.17 15.02 9.02
C SER A 104 4.37 15.72 8.36
N ASP A 105 5.46 15.96 9.12
CA ASP A 105 6.73 16.48 8.58
C ASP A 105 7.39 15.46 7.65
N ALA A 106 7.24 14.18 8.00
CA ALA A 106 7.66 13.06 7.18
C ALA A 106 6.57 11.99 7.19
N PRO A 107 5.89 11.68 6.07
CA PRO A 107 4.86 10.65 6.09
C PRO A 107 5.47 9.27 6.36
N MET A 108 4.72 8.44 7.09
CA MET A 108 5.01 7.01 7.23
C MET A 108 4.68 6.32 5.90
N SER A 109 5.65 6.37 5.00
CA SER A 109 5.55 5.81 3.65
C SER A 109 5.97 4.35 3.66
N CYS A 110 5.02 3.49 3.31
CA CYS A 110 5.22 2.08 3.06
C CYS A 110 4.86 1.74 1.62
N ARG A 111 5.09 0.50 1.24
CA ARG A 111 4.81 -0.04 -0.08
C ARG A 111 4.36 -1.48 0.03
N LEU A 112 3.51 -1.89 -0.91
CA LEU A 112 3.02 -3.25 -1.04
C LEU A 112 3.45 -3.80 -2.41
N PRO A 113 3.81 -5.09 -2.51
CA PRO A 113 4.06 -5.70 -3.80
C PRO A 113 2.77 -5.68 -4.63
N ALA A 114 2.81 -5.09 -5.83
CA ALA A 114 1.63 -4.97 -6.70
C ALA A 114 1.09 -6.34 -7.14
N ARG A 115 2.00 -7.33 -7.23
CA ARG A 115 1.75 -8.72 -7.59
C ARG A 115 2.54 -9.64 -6.65
N PRO A 116 2.08 -10.90 -6.45
CA PRO A 116 2.86 -11.87 -5.73
C PRO A 116 4.14 -12.23 -6.52
N PRO A 117 5.17 -12.77 -5.84
CA PRO A 117 6.43 -13.13 -6.49
C PRO A 117 6.19 -14.17 -7.60
N ALA A 118 6.94 -14.03 -8.70
CA ALA A 118 6.88 -14.98 -9.80
C ALA A 118 7.32 -16.38 -9.32
N GLN A 119 6.47 -17.37 -9.54
CA GLN A 119 6.74 -18.77 -9.14
C GLN A 119 7.44 -19.58 -10.24
N VAL A 120 7.44 -19.08 -11.47
CA VAL A 120 7.99 -19.77 -12.64
C VAL A 120 9.01 -18.86 -13.30
N GLU A 121 10.25 -19.32 -13.38
CA GLU A 121 11.31 -18.68 -14.15
C GLU A 121 11.44 -19.41 -15.49
N ILE A 122 11.39 -18.65 -16.59
CA ILE A 122 11.62 -19.20 -17.93
C ILE A 122 13.13 -19.24 -18.18
N VAL A 123 13.66 -20.41 -18.52
CA VAL A 123 15.10 -20.60 -18.77
C VAL A 123 15.55 -19.67 -19.91
N GLY A 124 16.48 -18.77 -19.60
CA GLY A 124 17.02 -17.80 -20.56
C GLY A 124 16.34 -16.42 -20.54
N GLU A 125 15.32 -16.23 -19.70
CA GLU A 125 14.63 -14.95 -19.51
C GLU A 125 14.86 -14.41 -18.09
N LYS A 126 15.02 -13.09 -17.96
CA LYS A 126 15.14 -12.44 -16.65
C LYS A 126 13.75 -12.40 -16.00
N PRO A 127 13.59 -12.82 -14.73
CA PRO A 127 12.33 -12.68 -14.02
C PRO A 127 11.85 -11.23 -14.05
N PRO A 128 10.53 -11.00 -14.15
CA PRO A 128 9.98 -9.65 -14.07
C PRO A 128 10.38 -9.00 -12.73
N ALA A 129 10.74 -7.73 -12.77
CA ALA A 129 11.06 -7.00 -11.56
C ALA A 129 9.82 -6.89 -10.66
N GLN A 130 10.02 -6.95 -9.35
CA GLN A 130 8.93 -6.76 -8.40
C GLN A 130 8.45 -5.30 -8.46
N GLU A 131 7.20 -5.13 -8.85
CA GLU A 131 6.51 -3.85 -8.84
C GLU A 131 5.89 -3.62 -7.46
N TYR A 132 5.86 -2.35 -7.04
CA TYR A 132 5.31 -1.93 -5.75
C TYR A 132 4.31 -0.79 -5.94
N ILE A 133 3.25 -0.81 -5.14
CA ILE A 133 2.32 0.31 -4.98
C ILE A 133 2.61 1.03 -3.66
N PRO A 134 2.40 2.35 -3.58
CA PRO A 134 2.56 3.08 -2.32
C PRO A 134 1.43 2.75 -1.35
N LEU A 135 1.76 2.69 -0.06
CA LEU A 135 0.84 2.65 1.07
C LEU A 135 1.31 3.70 2.08
N VAL A 136 0.56 4.77 2.23
CA VAL A 136 0.88 5.82 3.21
C VAL A 136 0.01 5.65 4.44
N PHE A 137 0.62 5.63 5.63
CA PHE A 137 -0.08 5.66 6.91
C PHE A 137 -0.18 7.12 7.40
N ALA A 138 -1.37 7.71 7.30
CA ALA A 138 -1.68 9.02 7.85
C ALA A 138 -1.99 8.89 9.35
N LEU A 139 -0.92 8.88 10.16
CA LEU A 139 -1.00 8.71 11.61
C LEU A 139 -1.49 10.00 12.28
N ALA A 140 -2.59 9.92 13.04
CA ALA A 140 -3.08 11.05 13.82
C ALA A 140 -2.66 10.94 15.29
N GLY A 141 -2.32 12.08 15.88
CA GLY A 141 -1.92 12.15 17.27
C GLY A 141 -1.67 13.57 17.75
N THR A 142 -1.23 13.70 19.00
CA THR A 142 -0.80 14.96 19.59
C THR A 142 0.48 14.75 20.38
N LEU A 143 1.46 15.64 20.22
CA LEU A 143 2.69 15.62 21.01
C LEU A 143 2.53 16.44 22.29
N GLN A 144 3.16 15.95 23.35
CA GLN A 144 3.36 16.64 24.62
C GLN A 144 4.85 16.63 24.95
N MET A 145 5.27 17.44 25.92
CA MET A 145 6.69 17.57 26.30
C MET A 145 7.38 16.25 26.71
N SER A 146 6.62 15.26 27.19
CA SER A 146 7.17 14.02 27.75
C SER A 146 6.54 12.74 27.21
N HIS A 147 5.52 12.86 26.36
CA HIS A 147 4.75 11.73 25.82
C HIS A 147 4.01 12.16 24.57
N MET A 148 3.52 11.22 23.78
CA MET A 148 2.60 11.50 22.69
C MET A 148 1.33 10.69 22.84
N HIS A 149 0.22 11.24 22.33
CA HIS A 149 -1.01 10.50 22.15
C HIS A 149 -1.13 10.12 20.69
N ILE A 150 -1.27 8.83 20.41
CA ILE A 150 -1.42 8.30 19.05
C ILE A 150 -2.80 7.67 18.92
N SER A 151 -3.51 7.95 17.83
CA SER A 151 -4.74 7.22 17.48
C SER A 151 -4.39 5.80 17.04
N THR A 152 -4.89 4.82 17.79
CA THR A 152 -4.53 3.41 17.65
C THR A 152 -5.39 2.66 16.64
N HIS A 153 -6.53 3.22 16.24
CA HIS A 153 -7.41 2.60 15.25
C HIS A 153 -7.25 3.25 13.89
N MET A 154 -6.86 2.44 12.91
CA MET A 154 -6.59 2.85 11.54
C MET A 154 -7.50 2.11 10.55
N ASN A 155 -8.00 2.83 9.56
CA ASN A 155 -8.63 2.21 8.39
C ASN A 155 -7.58 2.01 7.31
N VAL A 156 -7.62 0.88 6.63
CA VAL A 156 -6.78 0.57 5.47
C VAL A 156 -7.69 0.33 4.27
N LEU A 157 -7.36 0.94 3.14
CA LEU A 157 -8.06 0.79 1.88
C LEU A 157 -7.09 0.29 0.82
N LEU A 158 -7.38 -0.88 0.25
CA LEU A 158 -6.59 -1.51 -0.80
C LEU A 158 -7.44 -1.59 -2.08
N HIS A 159 -7.02 -0.90 -3.13
CA HIS A 159 -7.64 -1.01 -4.45
C HIS A 159 -6.93 -2.06 -5.30
N SER A 160 -7.73 -2.86 -6.00
CA SER A 160 -7.20 -3.85 -6.93
C SER A 160 -7.95 -3.86 -8.25
N MET A 161 -7.20 -4.17 -9.32
CA MET A 161 -7.74 -4.42 -10.64
C MET A 161 -7.94 -5.92 -10.83
N PRO A 162 -9.17 -6.39 -11.09
CA PRO A 162 -9.42 -7.80 -11.34
C PRO A 162 -8.82 -8.21 -12.70
N LYS A 163 -8.14 -9.35 -12.74
CA LYS A 163 -7.62 -9.97 -13.97
C LYS A 163 -8.74 -10.62 -14.78
N HIS A 164 -9.73 -11.18 -14.09
CA HIS A 164 -10.91 -11.80 -14.69
C HIS A 164 -12.17 -11.23 -14.02
N HIS A 165 -13.09 -10.68 -14.81
CA HIS A 165 -14.35 -10.07 -14.31
C HIS A 165 -15.44 -11.13 -14.03
N LEU A 166 -15.06 -12.38 -13.78
CA LEU A 166 -16.02 -13.50 -13.77
C LEU A 166 -16.69 -13.67 -12.41
N ARG A 167 -16.02 -13.32 -11.29
CA ARG A 167 -16.56 -13.43 -9.93
C ARG A 167 -16.05 -12.32 -8.99
N PRO A 168 -16.81 -11.95 -7.94
CA PRO A 168 -16.27 -11.26 -6.79
C PRO A 168 -15.13 -12.10 -6.16
N HIS A 169 -14.03 -11.46 -5.74
CA HIS A 169 -12.81 -12.11 -5.21
C HIS A 169 -11.98 -12.92 -6.23
N ASP A 170 -12.14 -12.66 -7.53
CA ASP A 170 -11.26 -13.22 -8.56
C ASP A 170 -9.83 -12.67 -8.44
N SER A 171 -8.89 -13.33 -9.11
CA SER A 171 -7.49 -12.95 -9.07
C SER A 171 -7.26 -11.52 -9.58
N GLY A 172 -6.32 -10.80 -8.99
CA GLY A 172 -6.09 -9.40 -9.34
C GLY A 172 -4.73 -8.87 -8.96
N VAL A 173 -4.56 -7.59 -9.24
CA VAL A 173 -3.31 -6.83 -9.06
C VAL A 173 -3.65 -5.64 -8.18
N LEU A 174 -2.82 -5.36 -7.19
CA LEU A 174 -3.00 -4.14 -6.39
C LEU A 174 -2.63 -2.93 -7.23
N ASP A 175 -3.44 -1.87 -7.14
CA ASP A 175 -3.26 -0.64 -7.91
C ASP A 175 -2.89 0.54 -7.00
N SER A 176 -3.56 0.67 -5.87
CA SER A 176 -3.32 1.76 -4.92
C SER A 176 -3.71 1.35 -3.50
N ALA A 177 -3.09 1.99 -2.51
CA ALA A 177 -3.36 1.73 -1.10
C ALA A 177 -3.20 2.99 -0.25
N ILE A 178 -4.01 3.09 0.81
CA ILE A 178 -3.89 4.16 1.81
C ILE A 178 -4.35 3.66 3.18
N ALA A 179 -3.69 4.12 4.24
CA ALA A 179 -4.10 3.89 5.61
C ALA A 179 -4.21 5.22 6.36
N TYR A 180 -5.22 5.38 7.22
CA TYR A 180 -5.40 6.61 7.98
C TYR A 180 -5.98 6.34 9.37
N SER A 181 -5.52 7.10 10.37
CA SER A 181 -6.08 7.03 11.70
C SER A 181 -7.51 7.55 11.72
N THR A 182 -8.38 6.86 12.45
CA THR A 182 -9.73 7.31 12.71
C THR A 182 -9.73 8.30 13.89
N SER A 183 -10.66 9.25 13.85
CA SER A 183 -10.73 10.30 14.87
C SER A 183 -11.09 9.73 16.25
N PRO A 184 -10.41 10.15 17.32
CA PRO A 184 -10.79 9.82 18.70
C PRO A 184 -12.08 10.51 19.16
N LEU A 185 -12.70 11.35 18.32
CA LEU A 185 -13.95 12.07 18.62
C LEU A 185 -15.22 11.21 18.47
N SER A 186 -15.10 9.91 18.18
CA SER A 186 -16.25 9.02 18.35
C SER A 186 -16.71 9.10 19.81
N HIS A 187 -17.99 9.37 20.02
CA HIS A 187 -18.65 9.62 21.31
C HIS A 187 -18.66 8.41 22.28
N MET A 188 -17.64 7.56 22.25
CA MET A 188 -17.49 6.35 23.04
C MET A 188 -16.09 6.35 23.69
N ASP A 189 -16.02 6.86 24.92
CA ASP A 189 -15.02 6.50 25.95
C ASP A 189 -13.52 6.46 25.60
N GLY A 190 -12.98 7.34 24.75
CA GLY A 190 -11.51 7.58 24.70
C GLY A 190 -10.63 6.34 24.46
N THR A 191 -11.19 5.27 23.90
CA THR A 191 -10.60 3.92 23.85
C THR A 191 -9.62 3.72 22.69
N HIS A 192 -9.60 4.63 21.72
CA HIS A 192 -8.81 4.49 20.47
C HIS A 192 -7.61 5.44 20.41
N THR A 193 -7.14 5.92 21.56
CA THR A 193 -5.92 6.72 21.67
C THR A 193 -5.03 6.16 22.77
N ALA A 194 -3.78 5.87 22.44
CA ALA A 194 -2.77 5.44 23.40
C ALA A 194 -1.83 6.60 23.73
N ARG A 195 -1.59 6.79 25.03
CA ARG A 195 -0.45 7.58 25.50
C ARG A 195 0.79 6.70 25.43
N ILE A 196 1.87 7.23 24.84
CA ILE A 196 3.13 6.52 24.64
C ILE A 196 4.29 7.34 25.18
N ILE A 197 5.19 6.68 25.89
CA ILE A 197 6.57 7.12 26.19
C ILE A 197 7.57 6.07 25.70
N PRO A 198 8.85 6.43 25.49
CA PRO A 198 9.88 5.44 25.14
C PRO A 198 9.89 4.26 26.12
N GLY A 199 9.87 3.05 25.55
CA GLY A 199 9.82 1.78 26.28
C GLY A 199 8.43 1.20 26.52
N GLU A 200 7.35 1.95 26.23
CA GLU A 200 5.98 1.42 26.28
C GLU A 200 5.55 0.75 24.97
N PRO A 201 4.55 -0.15 25.02
CA PRO A 201 3.98 -0.76 23.82
C PRO A 201 3.01 0.19 23.10
N LEU A 202 2.91 0.06 21.77
CA LEU A 202 1.93 0.75 20.93
C LEU A 202 0.96 -0.28 20.32
N PRO A 203 -0.28 -0.40 20.85
CA PRO A 203 -1.28 -1.28 20.27
C PRO A 203 -1.92 -0.61 19.06
N LEU A 204 -1.71 -1.13 17.84
CA LEU A 204 -2.40 -0.67 16.63
C LEU A 204 -3.49 -1.67 16.25
N SER A 205 -4.60 -1.15 15.76
CA SER A 205 -5.73 -1.91 15.22
C SER A 205 -6.05 -1.39 13.83
N PHE A 206 -6.04 -2.29 12.85
CA PHE A 206 -6.27 -1.99 11.45
C PHE A 206 -7.61 -2.60 11.02
N SER A 207 -8.53 -1.77 10.53
CA SER A 207 -9.71 -2.21 9.82
C SER A 207 -9.39 -2.26 8.32
N ASP A 208 -9.12 -3.45 7.80
CA ASP A 208 -8.82 -3.67 6.39
C ASP A 208 -10.12 -3.74 5.58
N MET A 209 -10.39 -2.66 4.84
CA MET A 209 -11.43 -2.62 3.81
C MET A 209 -10.81 -3.01 2.46
N GLY A 210 -10.47 -4.29 2.34
CA GLY A 210 -10.02 -4.95 1.12
C GLY A 210 -11.13 -5.17 0.10
N GLY A 211 -11.87 -4.11 -0.24
CA GLY A 211 -12.95 -4.14 -1.21
C GLY A 211 -12.42 -3.97 -2.64
N VAL A 212 -12.80 -4.87 -3.56
CA VAL A 212 -12.77 -4.60 -5.00
C VAL A 212 -13.79 -3.50 -5.29
N HIS A 213 -13.46 -2.26 -4.96
CA HIS A 213 -14.27 -1.13 -5.34
C HIS A 213 -13.99 -0.88 -6.82
N ASN A 214 -14.90 -1.34 -7.68
CA ASN A 214 -14.91 -0.96 -9.08
C ASN A 214 -15.01 0.57 -9.12
N PRO A 215 -13.98 1.31 -9.56
CA PRO A 215 -14.10 2.76 -9.67
C PRO A 215 -15.19 3.02 -10.70
N GLN A 216 -16.38 3.39 -10.23
CA GLN A 216 -17.38 4.02 -11.08
C GLN A 216 -16.69 5.22 -11.75
N PRO A 217 -16.95 5.49 -13.03
CA PRO A 217 -16.30 6.59 -13.75
C PRO A 217 -16.46 7.87 -12.94
N VAL A 218 -15.32 8.41 -12.52
CA VAL A 218 -15.18 9.62 -11.72
C VAL A 218 -16.04 10.71 -12.37
N MET A 219 -17.02 11.24 -11.62
CA MET A 219 -17.77 12.41 -12.08
C MET A 219 -16.79 13.56 -12.32
N PRO A 220 -16.93 14.30 -13.43
CA PRO A 220 -16.03 15.42 -13.73
C PRO A 220 -16.40 16.60 -12.84
N TRP A 221 -15.79 16.68 -11.65
CA TRP A 221 -15.70 17.94 -10.93
C TRP A 221 -14.50 18.69 -11.50
N ALA A 222 -14.79 19.43 -12.57
CA ALA A 222 -13.91 20.49 -13.07
C ALA A 222 -13.83 21.59 -12.00
N LEU A 223 -12.60 21.96 -11.66
CA LEU A 223 -12.26 23.27 -11.10
C LEU A 223 -12.65 24.39 -12.09
#